data_AF-A0A2P5BJA1-F1
#
_entry.id   AF-A0A2P5BJA1-F1
#
_cell.length_a   1.000
_cell.length_b   1.000
_cell.length_c   1.000
_cell.angle_alpha   90.00
_cell.angle_beta   90.00
_cell.angle_gamma   90.00
#
_symmetry.space_group_name_H-M   'P 1'
#
loop_
_entity.id
_entity.type
_entity.pdbx_description
1 polymer ?
#
loop_
_entity_poly.entity_id
_entity_poly.type
_entity_poly.pdbx_seq_one_letter_code
_entity_poly.pdbx_strand_id
1 'polypeptide(L)'
;MLTGKSSTACVVHANNNIEVTEESTVENRSGLVKWVREKVYQSSERETWLGQVMDPLMQSEYDSEKMGILLEVSLKCVYEEKDARTTMSQVVEILQVHY
;
A
#
# COMPACT_ATOMS: atom_id res chain seq x y z
N MET A 1 -13.42 11.34 26.65
CA MET A 1 -13.07 11.22 25.21
C MET A 1 -12.09 12.33 24.89
N LEU A 2 -10.85 11.98 24.53
CA LEU A 2 -9.83 12.96 24.15
C LEU A 2 -9.60 12.79 22.64
N THR A 3 -9.97 13.79 21.84
CA THR A 3 -9.62 13.81 20.42
C THR A 3 -8.27 14.51 20.27
N GLY A 4 -7.25 13.75 19.91
CA GLY A 4 -5.94 14.29 19.54
C GLY A 4 -6.01 14.88 18.14
N LYS A 5 -5.80 16.17 18.02
CA LYS A 5 -5.60 16.86 16.73
C LYS A 5 -4.16 16.62 16.31
N SER A 6 -3.94 15.71 15.36
CA SER A 6 -2.62 15.48 14.79
C SER A 6 -2.29 16.60 13.80
N SER A 7 -1.14 17.23 14.00
CA SER A 7 -0.64 18.36 13.22
C SER A 7 -0.11 17.88 11.87
N THR A 8 -0.77 18.26 10.78
CA THR A 8 -0.26 18.04 9.41
C THR A 8 0.37 19.34 8.93
N ALA A 9 1.70 19.43 9.00
CA ALA A 9 2.47 20.41 8.23
C ALA A 9 3.94 19.99 8.17
N CYS A 10 4.31 19.18 7.17
CA CYS A 10 5.68 19.19 6.68
C CYS A 10 5.74 20.32 5.65
N VAL A 11 6.32 21.46 6.03
CA VAL A 11 6.45 22.63 5.16
C VAL A 11 7.46 22.30 4.05
N VAL A 12 6.99 22.16 2.82
CA VAL A 12 7.82 22.28 1.62
C VAL A 12 7.53 23.65 1.03
N HIS A 13 8.48 24.57 1.16
CA HIS A 13 8.45 25.83 0.41
C HIS A 13 8.79 25.55 -1.06
N ALA A 14 7.82 25.76 -1.95
CA ALA A 14 8.05 26.20 -3.32
C ALA A 14 6.85 27.05 -3.74
N ASN A 15 7.09 28.34 -3.97
CA ASN A 15 6.08 29.29 -4.43
C ASN A 15 5.68 28.97 -5.87
N ASN A 16 4.39 28.72 -6.11
CA ASN A 16 3.58 29.38 -7.14
C ASN A 16 2.12 28.89 -7.06
N ASN A 17 1.30 29.78 -6.51
CA ASN A 17 -0.14 30.00 -6.64
C ASN A 17 -0.89 29.04 -7.59
N ILE A 18 -1.33 27.89 -7.10
CA ILE A 18 -2.45 27.14 -7.66
C ILE A 18 -3.32 26.62 -6.51
N GLU A 19 -4.60 26.92 -6.64
CA GLU A 19 -5.75 26.63 -5.79
C GLU A 19 -5.70 25.22 -5.19
N VAL A 20 -5.89 25.13 -3.86
CA VAL A 20 -5.97 23.85 -3.15
C VAL A 20 -7.30 23.20 -3.51
N THR A 21 -7.29 22.40 -4.57
CA THR A 21 -8.32 21.38 -4.80
C THR A 21 -7.84 20.10 -4.12
N GLU A 22 -8.66 19.55 -3.23
CA GLU A 22 -8.47 18.27 -2.51
C GLU A 22 -8.42 17.02 -3.44
N GLU A 23 -8.14 17.22 -4.73
CA GLU A 23 -8.24 16.24 -5.81
C GLU A 23 -6.86 15.76 -6.30
N SER A 24 -5.78 16.48 -5.96
CA SER A 24 -4.42 16.17 -6.44
C SER A 24 -3.68 15.05 -5.68
N THR A 25 -4.27 14.46 -4.63
CA THR A 25 -3.63 13.38 -3.85
C THR A 25 -4.24 12.00 -4.09
N VAL A 26 -5.42 11.92 -4.71
CA VAL A 26 -6.14 10.67 -4.98
C VAL A 26 -5.64 9.99 -6.26
N GLU A 27 -5.27 10.79 -7.27
CA GLU A 27 -4.86 10.29 -8.59
C GLU A 27 -3.53 9.53 -8.59
N ASN A 28 -2.61 9.87 -7.68
CA ASN A 28 -1.30 9.20 -7.63
C ASN A 28 -1.34 7.87 -6.83
N ARG A 29 -2.21 7.76 -5.81
CA ARG A 29 -2.39 6.49 -5.07
C ARG A 29 -3.16 5.46 -5.89
N SER A 30 -4.13 5.90 -6.69
CA SER A 30 -4.87 5.00 -7.58
C SER A 30 -3.96 4.39 -8.64
N GLY A 31 -2.96 5.13 -9.12
CA GLY A 31 -1.95 4.64 -10.07
C GLY A 31 -1.12 3.47 -9.53
N LEU A 32 -0.57 3.60 -8.32
CA LEU A 32 0.27 2.55 -7.74
C LEU A 32 -0.53 1.26 -7.46
N VAL A 33 -1.71 1.38 -6.83
CA VAL A 33 -2.55 0.20 -6.51
C VAL A 33 -2.97 -0.52 -7.78
N LYS A 34 -3.38 0.24 -8.81
CA LYS A 34 -3.72 -0.32 -10.12
C LYS A 34 -2.54 -1.05 -10.76
N TRP A 35 -1.35 -0.43 -10.76
CA TRP A 35 -0.15 -1.04 -11.32
C TRP A 35 0.24 -2.33 -10.59
N VAL A 36 0.25 -2.33 -9.25
CA VAL A 36 0.54 -3.55 -8.46
C VAL A 36 -0.46 -4.65 -8.79
N ARG A 37 -1.75 -4.33 -8.86
CA ARG A 37 -2.80 -5.27 -9.20
C ARG A 37 -2.59 -5.87 -10.60
N GLU A 38 -2.25 -5.05 -11.59
CA GLU A 38 -1.92 -5.51 -12.93
C GLU A 38 -0.72 -6.48 -12.93
N LYS A 39 0.34 -6.19 -12.16
CA LYS A 39 1.50 -7.09 -12.04
C LYS A 39 1.16 -8.43 -11.41
N VAL A 40 0.35 -8.42 -10.35
CA VAL A 40 -0.07 -9.64 -9.65
C VAL A 40 -1.02 -10.48 -10.52
N TYR A 41 -1.92 -9.88 -11.30
CA TYR A 41 -2.82 -10.65 -12.17
C TYR A 41 -2.17 -11.15 -13.46
N GLN A 42 -1.10 -10.50 -13.94
CA GLN A 42 -0.37 -10.94 -15.14
C GLN A 42 0.44 -12.23 -14.92
N SER A 43 0.77 -12.58 -13.68
CA SER A 43 1.57 -13.76 -13.35
C SER A 43 0.93 -14.56 -12.21
N SER A 44 0.69 -15.86 -12.44
CA SER A 44 0.31 -16.77 -11.34
C SER A 44 1.50 -17.14 -10.45
N GLU A 45 2.73 -16.93 -10.93
CA GLU A 45 3.94 -17.26 -10.21
C GLU A 45 4.34 -16.11 -9.28
N ARG A 46 4.44 -16.43 -7.98
CA ARG A 46 4.73 -15.49 -6.90
C ARG A 46 6.06 -14.77 -7.09
N GLU A 47 7.12 -15.52 -7.36
CA GLU A 47 8.47 -14.98 -7.52
C GLU A 47 8.54 -13.94 -8.66
N THR A 48 7.82 -14.22 -9.75
CA THR A 48 7.78 -13.38 -10.95
C THR A 48 7.14 -12.01 -10.71
N TRP A 49 6.00 -11.93 -10.00
CA TRP A 49 5.42 -10.62 -9.70
C TRP A 49 6.11 -9.95 -8.51
N LEU A 50 6.68 -10.72 -7.57
CA LEU A 50 7.38 -10.17 -6.43
C LEU A 50 8.67 -9.45 -6.87
N GLY A 51 9.44 -10.03 -7.79
CA GLY A 51 10.60 -9.36 -8.38
C GLY A 51 10.27 -8.08 -9.17
N GLN A 52 9.01 -7.89 -9.58
CA GLN A 52 8.58 -6.67 -10.27
C GLN A 52 8.14 -5.57 -9.31
N VAL A 53 7.52 -5.93 -8.18
CA VAL A 53 6.90 -4.99 -7.24
C VAL A 53 7.84 -4.62 -6.09
N MET A 54 8.77 -5.50 -5.74
CA MET A 54 9.70 -5.27 -4.63
C MET A 54 10.73 -4.21 -4.97
N ASP A 55 11.11 -3.45 -3.94
CA ASP A 55 12.20 -2.48 -4.05
C ASP A 55 13.49 -3.23 -4.45
N PRO A 56 14.14 -2.85 -5.57
CA PRO A 56 15.40 -3.47 -6.00
C PRO A 56 16.51 -3.39 -4.94
N LEU A 57 16.45 -2.46 -3.99
CA LEU A 57 17.43 -2.39 -2.89
C LEU A 57 17.27 -3.53 -1.87
N MET A 58 16.13 -4.24 -1.88
CA MET A 58 15.86 -5.38 -1.00
C MET A 58 16.30 -6.74 -1.57
N GLN A 59 17.13 -6.73 -2.62
CA GLN A 59 17.49 -7.84 -3.54
C GLN A 59 17.71 -9.25 -2.95
N SER A 60 18.00 -9.41 -1.66
CA SER A 60 18.05 -10.73 -1.01
C SER A 60 17.61 -10.74 0.47
N GLU A 61 17.04 -9.63 0.96
CA GLU A 61 16.81 -9.45 2.40
C GLU A 61 15.39 -9.82 2.86
N TYR A 62 14.52 -10.23 1.93
CA TYR A 62 13.15 -10.59 2.25
C TYR A 62 12.86 -12.07 2.00
N ASP A 63 12.05 -12.62 2.90
CA ASP A 63 11.41 -13.92 2.72
C ASP A 63 10.26 -13.76 1.71
N SER A 64 10.34 -14.49 0.59
CA SER A 64 9.39 -14.37 -0.52
C SER A 64 7.98 -14.82 -0.15
N GLU A 65 7.84 -15.75 0.81
CA GLU A 65 6.55 -16.19 1.32
C GLU A 65 5.93 -15.11 2.21
N LYS A 66 6.70 -14.59 3.18
CA LYS A 66 6.23 -13.51 4.07
C LYS A 66 5.86 -12.25 3.29
N MET A 67 6.68 -11.89 2.30
CA MET A 67 6.40 -10.72 1.48
C MET A 67 5.21 -10.96 0.54
N GLY A 68 5.03 -12.19 0.07
CA GLY A 68 3.85 -12.58 -0.68
C GLY A 68 2.56 -12.32 0.10
N ILE A 69 2.54 -12.72 1.37
CA ILE A 69 1.41 -12.54 2.29
C ILE A 69 1.19 -11.06 2.59
N LEU A 70 2.27 -10.30 2.83
CA LEU A 70 2.17 -8.86 3.06
C LEU A 70 1.51 -8.15 1.88
N LEU A 71 1.85 -8.51 0.64
CA LEU A 71 1.23 -7.91 -0.53
C LEU A 71 -0.24 -8.29 -0.66
N GLU A 72 -0.58 -9.55 -0.41
CA GLU A 72 -1.98 -10.00 -0.45
C GLU A 72 -2.85 -9.27 0.57
N VAL A 73 -2.36 -9.12 1.81
CA VAL A 73 -3.06 -8.35 2.86
C VAL A 73 -3.16 -6.89 2.47
N SER A 74 -2.09 -6.31 1.91
CA SER A 74 -2.08 -4.92 1.45
C SER A 74 -3.16 -4.67 0.39
N LEU A 75 -3.33 -5.58 -0.58
CA LEU A 75 -4.38 -5.52 -1.60
C LEU A 75 -5.79 -5.61 -1.01
N LYS A 76 -5.99 -6.45 0.01
CA LYS A 76 -7.26 -6.54 0.75
C LYS A 76 -7.56 -5.27 1.55
N CYS A 77 -6.54 -4.60 2.09
CA CYS A 77 -6.70 -3.35 2.85
C CYS A 77 -7.10 -2.16 1.96
N VAL A 78 -6.68 -2.15 0.69
CA VAL A 78 -6.96 -1.07 -0.26
C VAL A 78 -8.04 -1.43 -1.28
N TYR A 79 -8.80 -2.48 -1.01
CA TYR A 79 -9.89 -2.91 -1.89
C TYR A 79 -10.93 -1.79 -2.07
N GLU A 80 -11.45 -1.65 -3.29
CA GLU A 80 -12.36 -0.56 -3.66
C GLU A 80 -13.60 -0.53 -2.76
N GLU A 81 -14.24 -1.70 -2.59
CA GLU A 81 -15.39 -1.86 -1.73
C GLU A 81 -14.95 -1.74 -0.27
N LYS A 82 -15.39 -0.66 0.38
CA LYS A 82 -14.96 -0.27 1.73
C LYS A 82 -15.29 -1.37 2.74
N ASP A 83 -16.47 -1.94 2.62
CA ASP A 83 -16.98 -2.92 3.58
C ASP A 83 -16.40 -4.32 3.35
N ALA A 84 -15.75 -4.56 2.20
CA ALA A 84 -15.04 -5.79 1.89
C ALA A 84 -13.55 -5.75 2.31
N ARG A 85 -13.05 -4.59 2.78
CA ARG A 85 -11.67 -4.47 3.27
C ARG A 85 -11.48 -5.32 4.52
N THR A 86 -10.29 -5.89 4.65
CA THR A 86 -9.90 -6.61 5.88
C THR A 86 -9.87 -5.66 7.07
N THR A 87 -10.40 -6.11 8.21
CA THR A 87 -10.36 -5.35 9.47
C THR A 87 -8.95 -5.34 10.06
N MET A 88 -8.59 -4.31 10.84
CA MET A 88 -7.25 -4.24 11.46
C MET A 88 -6.92 -5.46 12.34
N SER A 89 -7.92 -6.05 13.01
CA SER A 89 -7.71 -7.28 13.79
C SER A 89 -7.29 -8.45 12.90
N GLN A 90 -7.96 -8.63 11.75
CA GLN A 90 -7.60 -9.66 10.78
C GLN A 90 -6.24 -9.37 10.11
N VAL A 91 -5.91 -8.11 9.84
CA VAL A 91 -4.58 -7.72 9.33
C VAL A 91 -3.50 -8.20 10.31
N VAL A 92 -3.67 -7.89 11.60
CA VAL A 92 -2.70 -8.29 12.64
C VAL A 92 -2.62 -9.80 12.75
N GLU A 93 -3.75 -10.50 12.75
CA GLU A 93 -3.80 -11.96 12.79
C GLU A 93 -3.01 -12.58 11.64
N ILE A 94 -3.27 -12.15 10.39
CA ILE A 94 -2.58 -12.68 9.21
C ILE A 94 -1.07 -12.40 9.26
N LEU A 95 -0.67 -11.19 9.68
CA LEU A 95 0.74 -10.81 9.75
C LEU A 95 1.50 -11.48 10.91
N GLN A 96 0.80 -11.95 11.94
CA GLN A 96 1.39 -12.65 13.08
C GLN A 96 1.66 -14.14 12.82
N VAL A 97 1.05 -14.74 11.78
CA VAL A 97 1.19 -16.18 11.47
C VAL A 97 2.64 -16.59 11.16
N HIS A 98 3.53 -15.64 10.84
CA HIS A 98 4.92 -15.90 10.45
C HIS A 98 5.99 -15.36 11.42
N TYR A 99 5.61 -15.10 12.68
CA TYR A 99 6.52 -14.80 13.79
C TYR A 99 6.91 -16.04 14.59
#